data_AF-H6UGW2-F1
#
_entry.id   AF-H6UGW2-F1
#
_cell.length_a   1.000
_cell.length_b   1.000
_cell.length_c   1.000
_cell.angle_alpha   90.00
_cell.angle_beta   90.00
_cell.angle_gamma   90.00
#
_symmetry.space_group_name_H-M   'P 1'
#
loop_
_entity.id
_entity.type
_entity.pdbx_description
1 polymer ?
#
loop_
_entity_poly.entity_id
_entity_poly.type
_entity_poly.pdbx_seq_one_letter_code
_entity_poly.pdbx_strand_id
1 'polypeptide(L)'
;YQSFESVMNELFRDNINWGRIVGLFAFGGALCVECVEKEMSPLVDRIVEWMTVYLDNHIQPWIQSQGGWERFAETFGQEAAAESRRSQESFKKWLLVGMTVATGVLVGYSSPRNAC
;
A
#
# COMPACT_ATOMS: atom_id res chain seq x y z
N TYR A 1 26.20 0.22 -11.29
CA TYR A 1 25.60 1.56 -11.39
C TYR A 1 25.07 1.85 -12.80
N GLN A 2 25.90 2.01 -13.84
CA GLN A 2 25.43 2.39 -15.21
C GLN A 2 24.25 1.53 -15.76
N SER A 3 24.33 0.20 -15.65
CA SER A 3 23.23 -0.68 -16.09
C SER A 3 21.94 -0.47 -15.27
N PHE A 4 22.08 -0.25 -13.96
CA PHE A 4 20.94 0.01 -13.08
C PHE A 4 20.31 1.37 -13.40
N GLU A 5 21.13 2.42 -13.56
CA GLU A 5 20.67 3.76 -13.93
C GLU A 5 19.94 3.77 -15.27
N SER A 6 20.43 3.03 -16.27
CA SER A 6 19.74 2.89 -17.56
C SER A 6 18.34 2.27 -17.41
N VAL A 7 18.21 1.23 -16.58
CA VAL A 7 16.91 0.59 -16.32
C VAL A 7 15.97 1.55 -15.61
N MET A 8 16.46 2.28 -14.62
CA MET A 8 15.65 3.25 -13.88
C MET A 8 15.25 4.45 -14.73
N ASN A 9 16.14 4.93 -15.60
CA ASN A 9 15.81 5.97 -16.57
C ASN A 9 14.67 5.55 -17.48
N GLU A 10 14.63 4.30 -17.91
CA GLU A 10 13.51 3.79 -18.71
C GLU A 10 12.23 3.67 -17.89
N LEU A 11 12.33 3.22 -16.63
CA LEU A 11 11.20 3.12 -15.71
C LEU A 11 10.52 4.48 -15.45
N PHE A 12 11.32 5.54 -15.31
CA PHE A 12 10.85 6.89 -14.99
C PHE A 12 10.75 7.83 -16.21
N ARG A 13 11.04 7.35 -17.41
CA ARG A 13 11.17 8.14 -18.65
C ARG A 13 9.99 9.07 -18.93
N ASP A 14 8.78 8.54 -18.84
CA ASP A 14 7.57 9.28 -19.24
C ASP A 14 7.10 10.28 -18.17
N ASN A 15 7.31 9.93 -16.90
CA ASN A 15 6.76 10.64 -15.74
C ASN A 15 7.32 10.05 -14.44
N ILE A 16 7.59 10.94 -13.49
CA ILE A 16 7.78 10.57 -12.08
C ILE A 16 6.46 10.79 -11.33
N ASN A 17 6.01 9.78 -10.59
CA ASN A 17 4.88 9.84 -9.69
C ASN A 17 5.10 8.98 -8.45
N TRP A 18 4.31 9.24 -7.41
CA TRP A 18 4.40 8.53 -6.14
C TRP A 18 4.24 7.02 -6.27
N GLY A 19 3.35 6.53 -7.14
CA GLY A 19 3.16 5.10 -7.37
C GLY A 19 4.42 4.40 -7.88
N ARG A 20 5.12 5.01 -8.86
CA ARG A 20 6.39 4.50 -9.38
C ARG A 20 7.51 4.55 -8.34
N ILE A 21 7.57 5.61 -7.54
CA ILE A 21 8.54 5.75 -6.45
C ILE A 21 8.34 4.66 -5.39
N VAL A 22 7.11 4.44 -4.94
CA VAL A 22 6.78 3.35 -4.01
C VAL A 22 7.11 1.98 -4.64
N GLY A 23 6.80 1.80 -5.93
CA GLY A 23 7.15 0.60 -6.68
C GLY A 23 8.65 0.33 -6.72
N LEU A 24 9.48 1.36 -6.90
CA LEU A 24 10.94 1.26 -6.83
C LEU A 24 11.41 0.73 -5.46
N PHE A 25 10.87 1.26 -4.36
CA PHE A 25 11.20 0.77 -3.01
C PHE A 25 10.77 -0.67 -2.78
N ALA A 26 9.55 -1.03 -3.19
CA ALA A 26 9.05 -2.39 -3.06
C ALA A 26 9.89 -3.39 -3.86
N PHE A 27 10.22 -3.04 -5.11
CA PHE A 27 11.07 -3.85 -5.97
C PHE A 27 12.49 -4.01 -5.40
N GLY A 28 13.11 -2.91 -5.00
CA GLY A 28 14.44 -2.93 -4.39
C GLY A 28 14.48 -3.76 -3.10
N GLY A 29 13.48 -3.61 -2.24
CA GLY A 29 13.33 -4.42 -1.02
C GLY A 29 13.20 -5.91 -1.32
N ALA A 30 12.36 -6.28 -2.30
CA ALA A 30 12.23 -7.68 -2.73
C ALA A 30 13.54 -8.25 -3.28
N LEU A 31 14.29 -7.49 -4.08
CA LEU A 31 15.62 -7.91 -4.54
C LEU A 31 16.60 -8.11 -3.39
N CYS A 32 16.59 -7.23 -2.39
CA CYS A 32 17.45 -7.37 -1.22
C CYS A 32 17.12 -8.63 -0.42
N VAL A 33 15.83 -8.94 -0.20
CA VAL A 33 15.40 -10.19 0.47
C VAL A 33 15.89 -11.41 -0.31
N GLU A 34 15.68 -11.43 -1.63
CA GLU A 34 16.14 -12.51 -2.51
C GLU A 34 17.67 -12.70 -2.45
N CYS A 35 18.44 -11.61 -2.38
CA CYS A 35 19.89 -11.69 -2.22
C CYS A 35 20.29 -12.33 -0.89
N VAL A 36 19.60 -12.01 0.21
CA VAL A 36 19.88 -12.61 1.53
C VAL A 36 19.52 -14.10 1.52
N GLU A 37 18.37 -14.46 0.98
CA GLU A 37 17.92 -15.87 0.90
C GLU A 37 18.85 -16.75 0.05
N LYS A 38 19.50 -16.16 -0.95
CA LYS A 38 20.48 -16.83 -1.82
C LYS A 38 21.93 -16.74 -1.33
N GLU A 39 22.16 -16.29 -0.10
CA GLU A 39 23.50 -16.10 0.49
C GLU A 39 24.39 -15.09 -0.30
N MET A 40 23.77 -14.20 -1.09
CA MET A 40 24.39 -13.13 -1.86
C MET A 40 24.31 -11.77 -1.14
N SER A 41 24.31 -11.79 0.20
CA SER A 41 24.15 -10.59 1.05
C SER A 41 25.06 -9.39 0.68
N PRO A 42 26.31 -9.55 0.20
CA PRO A 42 27.13 -8.41 -0.24
C PRO A 42 26.55 -7.59 -1.41
N LEU A 43 25.56 -8.12 -2.15
CA LEU A 43 24.88 -7.37 -3.20
C LEU A 43 23.86 -6.38 -2.65
N VAL A 44 23.33 -6.59 -1.44
CA VAL A 44 22.33 -5.73 -0.80
C VAL A 44 22.85 -4.31 -0.69
N ASP A 45 24.08 -4.14 -0.18
CA ASP A 45 24.69 -2.83 0.00
C ASP A 45 24.80 -2.07 -1.33
N ARG A 46 25.13 -2.78 -2.41
CA ARG A 46 25.23 -2.18 -3.76
C ARG A 46 23.87 -1.76 -4.31
N ILE A 47 22.83 -2.55 -4.06
CA ILE A 47 21.45 -2.24 -4.49
C ILE A 47 20.96 -0.99 -3.75
N VAL A 48 21.15 -0.95 -2.44
CA VAL A 48 20.78 0.19 -1.60
C VAL A 48 21.54 1.45 -2.01
N GLU A 49 22.84 1.35 -2.26
CA GLU A 49 23.67 2.46 -2.74
C GLU A 49 23.14 3.00 -4.08
N TRP A 50 22.91 2.13 -5.08
CA TRP A 50 22.45 2.58 -6.39
C TRP A 50 21.06 3.20 -6.35
N MET A 51 20.14 2.65 -5.55
CA MET A 51 18.82 3.24 -5.34
C MET A 51 18.92 4.62 -4.70
N THR A 52 19.77 4.77 -3.68
CA THR A 52 19.97 6.04 -2.98
C THR A 52 20.53 7.10 -3.91
N VAL A 53 21.60 6.78 -4.65
CA VAL A 53 22.22 7.69 -5.62
C VAL A 53 21.23 8.09 -6.72
N TYR A 54 20.43 7.14 -7.23
CA TYR A 54 19.43 7.46 -8.25
C TYR A 54 18.31 8.35 -7.70
N LEU A 55 17.85 8.06 -6.48
CA LEU A 55 16.84 8.86 -5.81
C LEU A 55 17.31 10.29 -5.60
N ASP A 56 18.51 10.49 -5.06
CA ASP A 56 19.07 11.81 -4.78
C ASP A 56 19.27 12.63 -6.06
N ASN A 57 19.77 12.00 -7.12
CA ASN A 57 20.10 12.70 -8.37
C ASN A 57 18.88 13.00 -9.25
N HIS A 58 17.91 12.09 -9.33
CA HIS A 58 16.86 12.14 -10.35
C HIS A 58 15.44 12.30 -9.78
N ILE A 59 15.16 11.74 -8.59
CA ILE A 59 13.80 11.70 -8.03
C ILE A 59 13.59 12.80 -6.99
N GLN A 60 14.60 13.10 -6.18
CA GLN A 60 14.53 14.06 -5.09
C GLN A 60 14.08 15.47 -5.53
N PRO A 61 14.54 16.04 -6.67
CA PRO A 61 14.04 17.32 -7.15
C PRO A 61 12.52 17.30 -7.41
N TRP A 62 12.01 16.20 -7.96
CA TRP A 62 10.57 16.03 -8.17
C TRP A 62 9.82 15.91 -6.84
N ILE A 63 10.32 15.11 -5.89
CA ILE A 63 9.73 14.99 -4.54
C ILE A 63 9.59 16.36 -3.88
N GLN A 64 10.64 17.17 -3.92
CA GLN A 64 10.61 18.52 -3.35
C GLN A 64 9.58 19.41 -4.06
N SER A 65 9.47 19.30 -5.39
CA SER A 65 8.42 20.03 -6.15
C SER A 65 6.99 19.65 -5.76
N GLN A 66 6.78 18.47 -5.19
CA GLN A 66 5.47 17.98 -4.74
C GLN A 66 5.17 18.31 -3.26
N GLY A 67 6.02 19.08 -2.58
CA GLY A 67 5.90 19.39 -1.15
C GLY A 67 6.54 18.34 -0.24
N GLY A 68 7.42 17.50 -0.78
CA GLY A 68 8.22 16.56 0.00
C GLY A 68 7.45 15.31 0.46
N TRP A 69 8.15 14.50 1.26
CA TRP A 69 7.61 13.26 1.84
C TRP A 69 6.49 13.49 2.86
N GLU A 70 6.49 14.66 3.52
CA GLU A 70 5.44 15.06 4.46
C GLU A 70 4.09 15.16 3.74
N ARG A 71 4.06 15.84 2.59
CA ARG A 71 2.83 15.96 1.77
C ARG A 71 2.35 14.60 1.24
N PHE A 72 3.28 13.71 0.90
CA PHE A 72 2.96 12.32 0.54
C PHE A 72 2.28 11.60 1.70
N ALA A 73 2.89 11.63 2.89
CA ALA A 73 2.36 10.97 4.09
C ALA A 73 0.99 11.51 4.50
N GLU A 74 0.77 12.82 4.40
CA GLU A 74 -0.54 13.42 4.66
C GLU A 74 -1.61 12.92 3.69
N THR A 75 -1.31 12.88 2.39
CA THR A 75 -2.30 12.53 1.37
C THR A 75 -2.64 11.04 1.43
N PHE A 76 -1.62 10.18 1.25
CA PHE A 76 -1.83 8.74 1.14
C PHE A 76 -2.00 8.06 2.50
N GLY A 77 -1.42 8.62 3.56
CA GLY A 77 -1.61 8.11 4.93
C GLY A 77 -3.02 8.36 5.45
N GLN A 78 -3.61 9.53 5.17
CA GLN A 78 -5.00 9.80 5.53
C GLN A 78 -5.97 8.94 4.72
N GLU A 79 -5.73 8.76 3.42
CA GLU A 79 -6.53 7.86 2.58
C GLU A 79 -6.52 6.43 3.12
N ALA A 80 -5.35 5.86 3.39
CA ALA A 80 -5.24 4.51 3.96
C ALA A 80 -5.96 4.38 5.32
N ALA A 81 -5.81 5.38 6.20
CA ALA A 81 -6.50 5.42 7.48
C ALA A 81 -8.04 5.56 7.30
N ALA A 82 -8.48 6.37 6.35
CA ALA A 82 -9.89 6.60 6.05
C ALA A 82 -10.54 5.37 5.41
N GLU A 83 -9.87 4.68 4.49
CA GLU A 83 -10.33 3.43 3.90
C GLU A 83 -10.49 2.34 4.94
N SER A 84 -9.51 2.17 5.83
CA SER A 84 -9.58 1.23 6.94
C SER A 84 -10.79 1.52 7.84
N ARG A 85 -11.01 2.79 8.21
CA ARG A 85 -12.18 3.21 8.99
C ARG A 85 -13.50 2.95 8.25
N ARG A 86 -13.59 3.32 6.97
CA ARG A 86 -14.79 3.13 6.15
C ARG A 86 -15.13 1.64 5.98
N SER A 87 -14.12 0.80 5.76
CA SER A 87 -14.28 -0.65 5.68
C SER A 87 -14.82 -1.21 7.00
N GLN A 88 -14.23 -0.79 8.11
CA GLN A 88 -14.63 -1.18 9.47
C GLN A 88 -16.10 -0.76 9.76
N GLU A 89 -16.50 0.46 9.38
CA GLU A 89 -17.88 0.93 9.52
C GLU A 89 -18.86 0.18 8.62
N SER A 90 -18.46 -0.09 7.37
CA SER A 90 -19.29 -0.85 6.43
C SER A 90 -19.53 -2.26 6.93
N PHE A 91 -18.48 -2.92 7.43
CA PHE A 91 -18.58 -4.24 8.06
C PHE A 91 -19.49 -4.21 9.29
N LYS A 92 -19.33 -3.22 10.18
CA LYS A 92 -20.24 -3.02 11.33
C LYS A 92 -21.70 -2.87 10.90
N LYS A 93 -21.97 -2.08 9.86
CA LYS A 93 -23.34 -1.91 9.33
C LYS A 93 -23.92 -3.24 8.84
N TRP A 94 -23.16 -4.02 8.08
CA TRP A 94 -23.60 -5.34 7.61
C TRP A 94 -23.84 -6.32 8.76
N LEU A 95 -22.98 -6.34 9.78
CA LEU A 95 -23.19 -7.14 10.99
C LEU A 95 -24.49 -6.75 11.72
N LEU A 96 -24.76 -5.46 11.88
CA LEU A 96 -25.98 -4.96 12.52
C LEU A 96 -27.24 -5.33 11.74
N VAL A 97 -27.20 -5.19 10.41
CA VAL A 97 -28.31 -5.62 9.53
C VAL A 97 -28.57 -7.12 9.69
N GLY A 98 -27.53 -7.95 9.66
CA GLY A 98 -27.65 -9.40 9.85
C GLY A 98 -28.28 -9.78 11.20
N MET A 99 -27.85 -9.17 12.30
CA MET A 99 -28.42 -9.42 13.63
C MET A 99 -29.89 -9.01 13.73
N THR A 100 -30.26 -7.89 13.13
CA THR A 100 -31.65 -7.38 13.14
C THR A 100 -32.59 -8.35 12.41
N VAL A 101 -32.17 -8.85 11.25
CA VAL A 101 -32.93 -9.84 10.47
C VAL A 101 -33.08 -11.16 11.24
N ALA A 102 -32.00 -11.69 11.82
CA ALA A 102 -32.03 -12.94 12.57
C ALA A 102 -32.99 -12.87 13.79
N THR A 103 -32.97 -11.75 14.52
CA THR A 103 -33.86 -11.52 15.66
C THR A 103 -35.33 -11.50 15.23
N GLY A 104 -35.66 -10.83 14.12
CA GLY A 104 -37.01 -10.81 13.57
C GLY A 104 -37.54 -12.20 13.18
N VAL A 105 -36.67 -13.04 12.62
CA VAL A 105 -37.02 -14.43 12.26
C VAL A 105 -37.32 -15.28 13.50
N LEU A 106 -36.49 -15.18 14.56
CA LEU A 106 -36.71 -15.95 15.79
C LEU A 106 -38.01 -15.55 16.51
N VAL A 107 -38.32 -14.25 16.55
CA VAL A 107 -39.58 -13.76 17.13
C VAL A 107 -40.79 -14.17 16.28
N GLY A 108 -40.65 -14.15 14.94
CA GLY A 108 -41.69 -14.64 14.03
C GLY A 108 -41.94 -16.15 14.15
N TYR A 109 -40.87 -16.93 14.31
CA TYR A 109 -40.94 -18.40 14.47
C TYR A 109 -41.54 -18.81 15.83
N SER A 110 -41.28 -18.05 16.88
CA SER A 110 -41.83 -18.30 18.22
C SER A 110 -43.23 -17.74 18.43
N SER A 111 -43.80 -17.02 17.46
CA SER A 111 -45.17 -16.49 17.54
C SER A 111 -46.19 -17.62 17.36
N PRO A 112 -47.10 -17.87 18.32
CA PRO A 112 -48.07 -18.96 18.26
C PRO A 112 -49.19 -18.63 17.26
N ARG A 113 -48.95 -18.86 15.97
CA ARG A 113 -50.01 -18.93 14.94
C ARG A 113 -50.49 -20.36 14.65
N ASN A 114 -50.05 -21.33 15.44
CA ASN A 114 -50.49 -22.74 15.36
C ASN A 114 -51.35 -23.18 16.56
N ALA A 115 -51.85 -22.24 17.37
CA ALA A 115 -52.90 -22.54 18.34
C ALA A 115 -54.27 -22.48 17.62
N CYS A 116 -54.60 -23.57 16.90
CA CYS A 116 -56.00 -23.94 16.63
C CYS A 116 -56.55 -24.67 17.86
#